data_AF-A0A2Z5UX36-F1
#
_entry.id   AF-A0A2Z5UX36-F1
#
_cell.length_a   1.000
_cell.length_b   1.000
_cell.length_c   1.000
_cell.angle_alpha   90.00
_cell.angle_beta   90.00
_cell.angle_gamma   90.00
#
_symmetry.space_group_name_H-M   'P 1'
#
loop_
_entity.id
_entity.type
_entity.pdbx_description
1 polymer ?
#
loop_
_entity_poly.entity_id
_entity_poly.type
_entity_poly.pdbx_seq_one_letter_code
_entity_poly.pdbx_strand_id
1 'polypeptide(L)'
;MTWHAAAALLAFAAIQIWLVTSAVAAGAPPTYIIVALVMLLALALPVARATERRWYHLSRQALASWGLHARFRRDVRRLWIAALTLPFLWISGAMAATDAIAAIIK
;
A
#
# COMPACT_ATOMS: atom_id res chain seq x y z
N MET A 1 -11.88 -13.81 6.68
CA MET A 1 -10.85 -13.74 5.60
C MET A 1 -10.56 -12.30 5.19
N THR A 2 -11.58 -11.47 4.93
CA THR A 2 -11.46 -10.04 4.59
C THR A 2 -10.83 -9.17 5.68
N TRP A 3 -10.93 -9.56 6.96
CA TRP A 3 -10.28 -8.86 8.08
C TRP A 3 -8.78 -8.63 7.91
N HIS A 4 -8.03 -9.56 7.30
CA HIS A 4 -6.61 -9.34 7.03
C HIS A 4 -6.37 -8.29 5.95
N ALA A 5 -7.25 -8.24 4.93
CA ALA A 5 -7.15 -7.24 3.88
C ALA A 5 -7.51 -5.84 4.38
N ALA A 6 -8.60 -5.74 5.16
CA ALA A 6 -9.00 -4.51 5.82
C ALA A 6 -7.94 -4.02 6.82
N ALA A 7 -7.38 -4.91 7.65
CA ALA A 7 -6.32 -4.56 8.59
C ALA A 7 -5.05 -4.08 7.89
N ALA A 8 -4.64 -4.73 6.78
CA ALA A 8 -3.50 -4.27 6.00
C ALA A 8 -3.74 -2.90 5.35
N LEU A 9 -4.96 -2.63 4.87
CA LEU A 9 -5.33 -1.33 4.33
C LEU A 9 -5.31 -0.23 5.40
N LEU A 10 -5.80 -0.52 6.60
CA LEU A 10 -5.75 0.38 7.75
C LEU A 10 -4.31 0.64 8.19
N ALA A 11 -3.47 -0.39 8.27
CA ALA A 11 -2.06 -0.24 8.60
C ALA A 11 -1.32 0.61 7.55
N PHE A 12 -1.55 0.34 6.26
CA PHE A 12 -1.04 1.16 5.16
C PHE A 12 -1.46 2.62 5.33
N ALA A 13 -2.75 2.87 5.54
CA ALA A 13 -3.29 4.23 5.69
C ALA A 13 -2.69 4.95 6.91
N ALA A 14 -2.57 4.27 8.05
CA ALA A 14 -1.99 4.84 9.26
C ALA A 14 -0.51 5.23 9.06
N ILE A 15 0.28 4.34 8.47
CA ILE A 15 1.69 4.61 8.14
C ILE A 15 1.80 5.75 7.13
N GLN A 16 0.96 5.73 6.09
CA GLN A 16 0.91 6.76 5.04
C GLN A 16 0.62 8.13 5.65
N ILE A 17 -0.41 8.23 6.50
CA ILE A 17 -0.78 9.49 7.16
C ILE A 17 0.39 10.00 7.99
N TRP A 18 0.95 9.15 8.86
CA TRP A 18 2.07 9.52 9.71
C TRP A 18 3.29 9.99 8.90
N LEU A 19 3.67 9.26 7.86
CA LEU A 19 4.85 9.57 7.06
C LEU A 19 4.69 10.89 6.30
N VAL A 20 3.51 11.15 5.73
CA VAL A 20 3.21 12.39 5.00
C VAL A 20 3.12 13.59 5.94
N THR A 21 2.43 13.45 7.07
CA THR A 21 2.33 14.56 8.04
C THR A 21 3.70 14.89 8.63
N SER A 22 4.53 13.89 8.92
CA SER A 22 5.92 14.10 9.33
C SER A 22 6.76 14.79 8.25
N ALA A 23 6.62 14.38 6.98
CA ALA A 23 7.34 15.03 5.87
C ALA A 23 6.93 16.50 5.70
N VAL A 24 5.62 16.78 5.73
CA VAL A 24 5.11 18.16 5.63
C VAL A 24 5.56 18.99 6.84
N ALA A 25 5.54 18.44 8.05
CA ALA A 25 6.06 19.10 9.24
C ALA A 25 7.57 19.41 9.16
N ALA A 26 8.33 18.58 8.43
CA ALA A 26 9.75 18.79 8.15
C ALA A 26 10.03 19.80 7.01
N GLY A 27 8.99 20.44 6.45
CA GLY A 27 9.12 21.47 5.41
C GLY A 27 8.79 21.00 3.99
N ALA A 28 8.31 19.77 3.82
CA ALA A 28 7.88 19.30 2.51
C ALA A 28 6.59 20.00 2.02
N PRO A 29 6.38 20.14 0.69
CA PRO A 29 5.20 20.82 0.16
C PRO A 29 3.88 20.14 0.58
N PRO A 30 2.82 20.91 0.91
CA PRO A 30 1.50 20.36 1.26
C PRO A 30 0.88 19.49 0.16
N THR A 31 1.29 19.66 -1.10
CA THR A 31 0.88 18.86 -2.26
C THR A 31 1.10 17.36 -2.04
N TYR A 32 2.06 16.96 -1.20
CA TYR A 32 2.28 15.55 -0.86
C TYR A 32 1.10 14.88 -0.17
N ILE A 33 0.22 15.62 0.48
CA ILE A 33 -1.02 15.07 1.04
C ILE A 33 -1.95 14.58 -0.08
N ILE A 34 -2.07 15.34 -1.16
CA ILE A 34 -2.90 14.98 -2.32
C ILE A 34 -2.29 13.79 -3.05
N VAL A 35 -0.96 13.80 -3.27
CA VAL A 35 -0.25 12.68 -3.90
C VAL A 35 -0.41 11.40 -3.06
N ALA A 36 -0.30 11.50 -1.74
CA ALA A 36 -0.51 10.37 -0.84
C ALA A 36 -1.92 9.77 -0.96
N LEU A 37 -2.95 10.62 -1.09
CA LEU A 37 -4.33 10.18 -1.28
C LEU A 37 -4.49 9.46 -2.62
N VAL A 38 -3.92 10.01 -3.69
CA VAL A 38 -3.94 9.38 -5.02
C VAL A 38 -3.25 8.02 -4.96
N MET A 39 -2.10 7.89 -4.30
CA MET A 39 -1.40 6.62 -4.14
C MET A 39 -2.22 5.60 -3.34
N LEU A 40 -2.93 6.03 -2.31
CA LEU A 40 -3.83 5.16 -1.55
C LEU A 40 -4.97 4.63 -2.43
N LEU A 41 -5.57 5.49 -3.27
CA LEU A 41 -6.66 5.10 -4.17
C LEU A 41 -6.19 4.26 -5.36
N ALA A 42 -5.04 4.59 -5.95
CA ALA A 42 -4.53 3.99 -7.18
C ALA A 42 -3.73 2.70 -6.93
N LEU A 43 -3.15 2.54 -5.74
CA LEU A 43 -2.27 1.41 -5.43
C LEU A 43 -2.86 0.49 -4.36
N ALA A 44 -3.23 1.03 -3.20
CA ALA A 44 -3.67 0.19 -2.08
C ALA A 44 -5.06 -0.44 -2.34
N LEU A 45 -6.01 0.34 -2.87
CA LEU A 45 -7.36 -0.13 -3.16
C LEU A 45 -7.40 -1.28 -4.19
N PRO A 46 -6.74 -1.18 -5.36
CA PRO A 46 -6.75 -2.24 -6.36
C PRO A 46 -6.10 -3.52 -5.85
N VAL A 47 -5.00 -3.40 -5.09
CA VAL A 47 -4.30 -4.55 -4.50
C VAL A 47 -5.19 -5.26 -3.49
N ALA A 48 -5.88 -4.52 -2.62
CA ALA A 48 -6.84 -5.09 -1.67
C ALA A 48 -7.99 -5.81 -2.40
N ARG A 49 -8.61 -5.14 -3.39
CA ARG A 49 -9.72 -5.72 -4.17
C ARG A 49 -9.31 -6.95 -4.98
N ALA A 50 -8.14 -6.93 -5.62
CA ALA A 50 -7.63 -8.07 -6.38
C ALA A 50 -7.35 -9.27 -5.46
N THR A 51 -6.81 -9.01 -4.27
CA THR A 51 -6.54 -10.05 -3.27
C THR A 51 -7.83 -10.69 -2.77
N GLU A 52 -8.85 -9.88 -2.44
CA GLU A 52 -10.16 -10.39 -2.02
C GLU A 52 -10.83 -11.23 -3.12
N ARG A 53 -10.84 -10.75 -4.37
CA ARG A 53 -11.35 -11.51 -5.52
C ARG A 53 -10.62 -12.84 -5.68
N ARG A 54 -9.29 -12.84 -5.56
CA ARG A 54 -8.48 -14.05 -5.67
C ARG A 54 -8.78 -15.05 -4.56
N TRP A 55 -8.95 -14.60 -3.32
CA TRP A 55 -9.35 -15.47 -2.20
C TRP A 55 -10.75 -16.05 -2.39
N TYR A 56 -11.68 -15.26 -2.92
CA TYR A 56 -13.03 -15.71 -3.24
C TYR A 56 -13.06 -16.77 -4.33
N HIS A 57 -12.21 -16.65 -5.36
CA HIS A 57 -12.07 -17.70 -6.37
C HIS A 57 -11.39 -18.95 -5.80
N LEU A 58 -10.38 -18.79 -4.95
CA LEU A 58 -9.67 -19.91 -4.34
C LEU A 58 -10.60 -20.75 -3.44
N SER A 59 -11.48 -20.11 -2.67
CA SER A 59 -12.42 -20.82 -1.78
C SER A 59 -13.48 -21.63 -2.54
N ARG A 60 -13.75 -21.29 -3.81
CA ARG A 60 -14.67 -22.03 -4.68
C ARG A 60 -13.99 -23.19 -5.43
N GLN A 61 -12.67 -23.28 -5.41
CA GLN A 61 -11.96 -24.41 -6.03
C GLN A 61 -12.01 -25.62 -5.10
N ALA A 62 -12.25 -26.82 -5.66
CA ALA A 62 -12.23 -28.10 -4.95
C ALA A 62 -10.80 -28.55 -4.58
N LEU A 63 -10.02 -27.65 -3.97
CA LEU A 63 -8.67 -27.93 -3.49
C LEU A 63 -8.73 -28.61 -2.12
N ALA A 64 -7.81 -29.55 -1.89
CA ALA A 64 -7.59 -30.09 -0.56
C ALA A 64 -7.33 -28.95 0.45
N SER A 65 -7.96 -29.04 1.62
CA SER A 65 -7.99 -28.00 2.67
C SER A 65 -6.60 -27.46 3.06
N TRP A 66 -5.58 -28.32 2.97
CA TRP A 66 -4.19 -28.00 3.29
C TRP A 66 -3.51 -27.10 2.23
N GLY A 67 -3.75 -27.38 0.94
CA GLY A 67 -3.22 -26.58 -0.17
C GLY A 67 -3.83 -25.18 -0.23
N LEU A 68 -5.10 -25.07 0.17
CA LEU A 68 -5.82 -23.79 0.27
C LEU A 68 -5.21 -22.88 1.34
N HIS A 69 -4.92 -23.42 2.53
CA HIS A 69 -4.31 -22.68 3.62
C HIS A 69 -2.90 -22.17 3.29
N ALA A 70 -2.08 -23.00 2.65
CA ALA A 70 -0.71 -22.60 2.30
C ALA A 70 -0.67 -21.42 1.31
N ARG A 71 -1.57 -21.41 0.31
CA ARG A 71 -1.70 -20.33 -0.66
C ARG A 71 -2.23 -19.04 -0.02
N PHE A 72 -3.25 -19.14 0.84
CA PHE A 72 -3.79 -18.00 1.57
C PHE A 72 -2.73 -17.29 2.43
N ARG A 73 -1.93 -18.04 3.19
CA ARG A 73 -0.84 -17.46 4.01
C ARG A 73 0.24 -16.74 3.19
N ARG A 74 0.54 -17.21 1.98
CA ARG A 74 1.49 -16.53 1.08
C ARG A 74 0.94 -15.20 0.62
N ASP A 75 -0.34 -15.15 0.29
CA ASP A 75 -1.00 -13.93 -0.18
C ASP A 75 -1.13 -12.89 0.93
N VAL A 76 -1.52 -13.31 2.13
CA VAL A 76 -1.56 -12.43 3.31
C VAL A 76 -0.19 -11.82 3.57
N ARG A 77 0.90 -12.62 3.54
CA ARG A 77 2.26 -12.09 3.73
C ARG A 77 2.64 -11.07 2.66
N ARG A 78 2.34 -11.34 1.38
CA ARG A 78 2.61 -10.39 0.29
C ARG A 78 1.84 -9.08 0.47
N LEU A 79 0.58 -9.17 0.90
CA LEU A 79 -0.24 -8.00 1.18
C LEU A 79 0.36 -7.15 2.30
N TRP A 80 0.77 -7.77 3.41
CA TRP A 80 1.41 -7.07 4.52
C TRP A 80 2.75 -6.45 4.13
N ILE A 81 3.60 -7.17 3.40
CA ILE A 81 4.86 -6.61 2.89
C ILE A 81 4.57 -5.39 2.02
N ALA A 82 3.63 -5.48 1.10
CA ALA A 82 3.25 -4.34 0.25
C ALA A 82 2.71 -3.17 1.09
N ALA A 83 1.79 -3.43 2.03
CA ALA A 83 1.21 -2.42 2.90
C ALA A 83 2.26 -1.67 3.74
N LEU A 84 3.31 -2.37 4.17
CA LEU A 84 4.37 -1.78 4.98
C LEU A 84 5.45 -1.09 4.14
N THR A 85 5.75 -1.57 2.93
CA THR A 85 6.89 -1.08 2.13
C THR A 85 6.52 -0.01 1.11
N LEU A 86 5.33 -0.10 0.49
CA LEU A 86 4.88 0.87 -0.52
C LEU A 86 4.91 2.32 -0.01
N PRO A 87 4.42 2.66 1.21
CA PRO A 87 4.42 4.04 1.70
C PRO A 87 5.80 4.70 1.65
N PHE A 88 6.83 3.96 2.06
CA PHE A 88 8.21 4.45 2.08
C PHE A 88 8.79 4.59 0.68
N LEU A 89 8.54 3.60 -0.19
CA LEU A 89 9.02 3.58 -1.57
C LEU A 89 8.56 4.82 -2.35
N TRP A 90 7.28 5.19 -2.23
CA TRP A 90 6.79 6.34 -2.98
C TRP A 90 7.20 7.67 -2.36
N ILE A 91 7.29 7.80 -1.03
CA ILE A 91 7.71 9.06 -0.38
C ILE A 91 9.17 9.36 -0.70
N SER A 92 10.05 8.35 -0.64
CA SER A 92 11.44 8.51 -1.08
C SER A 92 11.53 8.91 -2.56
N GLY A 93 10.70 8.31 -3.42
CA GLY A 93 10.64 8.68 -4.83
C GLY A 93 10.10 10.09 -5.07
N ALA A 94 9.09 10.51 -4.30
CA ALA A 94 8.49 11.83 -4.40
C ALA A 94 9.49 12.92 -3.99
N MET A 95 10.20 12.71 -2.88
CA MET A 95 11.27 13.61 -2.43
C MET A 95 12.38 13.75 -3.48
N ALA A 96 12.86 12.64 -4.03
CA ALA A 96 13.86 12.66 -5.10
C ALA A 96 13.37 13.41 -6.34
N ALA A 97 12.08 13.29 -6.69
CA ALA A 97 11.49 13.99 -7.82
C ALA A 97 11.40 15.51 -7.58
N THR A 98 11.02 15.97 -6.37
CA THR A 98 11.05 17.41 -6.05
C THR A 98 12.46 17.99 -6.10
N ASP A 99 13.45 17.26 -5.59
CA ASP A 99 14.84 17.74 -5.58
C ASP A 99 15.37 17.89 -7.01
N ALA A 100 15.04 16.93 -7.88
CA ALA A 100 15.39 17.00 -9.30
C ALA A 100 14.72 18.19 -10.01
N ILE A 101 13.42 18.44 -9.74
CA ILE A 101 12.70 19.58 -10.34
C ILE A 101 13.27 20.90 -9.83
N ALA A 102 13.57 21.01 -8.54
CA ALA A 102 14.16 22.21 -7.95
C ALA A 102 15.55 22.51 -8.53
N ALA A 103 16.35 21.47 -8.83
CA ALA A 103 17.66 21.62 -9.47
C ALA A 103 17.58 22.12 -10.92
N ILE A 104 16.50 21.82 -11.65
CA ILE A 104 16.30 22.24 -13.06
C ILE A 104 15.82 23.70 -13.15
N ILE A 105 15.07 24.18 -12.16
CA ILE A 105 14.47 25.53 -12.16
C ILE A 105 15.46 26.61 -11.69
N LYS A 106 16.56 26.21 -11.05
CA LYS A 106 17.59 27.11 -10.51
C LYS A 106 18.68 27.42 -11.53
#